data_AF-A0A085ZSD5-F1
#
_entry.id   AF-A0A085ZSD5-F1
#
_cell.length_a   1.000
_cell.length_b   1.000
_cell.length_c   1.000
_cell.angle_alpha   90.00
_cell.angle_beta   90.00
_cell.angle_gamma   90.00
#
_symmetry.space_group_name_H-M   'P 1'
#
loop_
_entity.id
_entity.type
_entity.pdbx_description
1 polymer ?
#
loop_
_entity_poly.entity_id
_entity_poly.type
_entity_poly.pdbx_seq_one_letter_code
_entity_poly.pdbx_strand_id
1 'polypeptide(L)'
;MKNVLVIYYSQSGQLESIAKNIAKPFLHSEEINLIFHEIQLETPFPFPWDKASFFDAFPESFLQIPRNLKPVPEEVLNTKFDLILFHYQVWYLSPSIPINSFLKSDEGKKILNNTPVVTISGSRNMWIMAQEKIKVLLQEANAQLVGNVALVDRVGNLISVITIVEWMFSGVKKTYLGIFPLPGVSEKDIQESNKFGEVILSEFNQNKLEDLQPKLVGIGGVYISSYLVTVDKTANKIFNKWSNLIFKNQKSRKKLLKLFNVYLFLAIWLISPIVYILHLITYPFKIKTIKKETLYYQGVQKTN
;
A
#
# COMPACT_ATOMS: atom_id res chain seq x y z
N MET A 1 26.97 0.17 15.06
CA MET A 1 26.03 -0.37 14.06
C MET A 1 24.82 0.55 14.00
N LYS A 2 24.32 0.87 12.81
CA LYS A 2 23.08 1.63 12.65
C LYS A 2 21.88 0.69 12.73
N ASN A 3 20.79 1.09 13.36
CA ASN A 3 19.59 0.26 13.53
C ASN A 3 18.59 0.52 12.40
N VAL A 4 18.21 -0.52 11.68
CA VAL A 4 17.18 -0.47 10.62
C VAL A 4 16.02 -1.37 10.98
N LEU A 5 14.80 -0.85 10.93
CA LEU A 5 13.58 -1.62 11.18
C LEU A 5 12.84 -1.91 9.87
N VAL A 6 12.51 -3.17 9.64
CA VAL A 6 11.56 -3.59 8.61
C VAL A 6 10.21 -3.83 9.27
N ILE A 7 9.22 -2.99 8.96
CA ILE A 7 7.84 -3.14 9.45
C ILE A 7 6.97 -3.64 8.30
N TYR A 8 6.13 -4.64 8.55
CA TYR A 8 5.16 -5.10 7.56
C TYR A 8 3.93 -5.74 8.22
N TYR A 9 2.85 -5.82 7.45
CA TYR A 9 1.74 -6.74 7.70
C TYR A 9 1.48 -7.51 6.40
N SER A 10 1.45 -8.84 6.42
CA SER A 10 1.09 -9.61 5.23
C SER A 10 -0.01 -10.61 5.52
N GLN A 11 -1.05 -10.58 4.68
CA GLN A 11 -2.13 -11.55 4.78
C GLN A 11 -1.91 -12.76 3.87
N SER A 12 -1.39 -12.53 2.67
CA SER A 12 -1.18 -13.57 1.65
C SER A 12 0.29 -13.98 1.49
N GLY A 13 1.20 -13.44 2.31
CA GLY A 13 2.65 -13.64 2.24
C GLY A 13 3.37 -12.82 1.15
N GLN A 14 2.65 -12.19 0.21
CA GLN A 14 3.28 -11.40 -0.86
C GLN A 14 4.07 -10.20 -0.32
N LEU A 15 3.51 -9.46 0.63
CA LEU A 15 4.19 -8.28 1.17
C LEU A 15 5.39 -8.67 2.04
N GLU A 16 5.31 -9.79 2.76
CA GLU A 16 6.46 -10.36 3.48
C GLU A 16 7.58 -10.73 2.50
N SER A 17 7.24 -11.33 1.36
CA SER A 17 8.22 -11.66 0.31
C SER A 17 8.88 -10.42 -0.29
N ILE A 18 8.11 -9.35 -0.52
CA ILE A 18 8.66 -8.04 -0.92
C ILE A 18 9.60 -7.49 0.16
N ALA A 19 9.16 -7.51 1.42
CA ALA A 19 9.95 -7.00 2.54
C ALA A 19 11.29 -7.72 2.70
N LYS A 20 11.27 -9.06 2.63
CA LYS A 20 12.48 -9.89 2.67
C LYS A 20 13.40 -9.59 1.49
N ASN A 21 12.87 -9.45 0.27
CA ASN A 21 13.70 -9.20 -0.91
C ASN A 21 14.37 -7.82 -0.89
N ILE A 22 13.63 -6.76 -0.54
CA ILE A 22 14.20 -5.41 -0.43
C ILE A 22 15.22 -5.33 0.71
N ALA A 23 15.01 -6.09 1.79
CA ALA A 23 15.92 -6.10 2.93
C ALA A 23 17.20 -6.93 2.71
N LYS A 24 17.30 -7.74 1.64
CA LYS A 24 18.48 -8.61 1.38
C LYS A 24 19.83 -7.87 1.49
N PRO A 25 20.03 -6.66 0.91
CA PRO A 25 21.31 -5.96 1.00
C PRO A 25 21.67 -5.57 2.43
N PHE A 26 20.68 -5.27 3.28
CA PHE A 26 20.88 -4.91 4.69
C PHE A 26 21.31 -6.11 5.52
N LEU A 27 20.79 -7.31 5.23
CA LEU A 27 21.18 -8.56 5.91
C LEU A 27 22.66 -8.91 5.74
N HIS A 28 23.27 -8.47 4.65
CA HIS A 28 24.67 -8.75 4.33
C HIS A 28 25.63 -7.64 4.79
N SER A 29 25.13 -6.61 5.48
CA SER A 29 25.95 -5.50 5.95
C SER A 29 26.34 -5.68 7.42
N GLU A 30 27.64 -5.73 7.70
CA GLU A 30 28.17 -5.84 9.07
C GLU A 30 27.94 -4.56 9.91
N GLU A 31 27.65 -3.43 9.26
CA GLU A 31 27.43 -2.14 9.92
C GLU A 31 25.98 -1.91 10.35
N ILE A 32 25.06 -2.77 9.91
CA ILE A 32 23.62 -2.64 10.12
C ILE A 32 23.12 -3.69 11.10
N ASN A 33 22.41 -3.23 12.13
CA ASN A 33 21.54 -4.08 12.91
C ASN A 33 20.13 -4.03 12.30
N LEU A 34 19.71 -5.11 11.65
CA LEU A 34 18.43 -5.19 10.96
C LEU A 34 17.42 -5.97 11.79
N ILE A 35 16.31 -5.32 12.15
CA ILE A 35 15.23 -5.93 12.93
C ILE A 35 13.98 -6.03 12.06
N PHE A 36 13.28 -7.16 12.12
CA PHE A 36 11.98 -7.33 11.48
C PHE A 36 10.88 -7.29 12.53
N HIS A 37 9.82 -6.53 12.24
CA HIS A 37 8.60 -6.50 13.04
C HIS A 37 7.38 -6.72 12.13
N GLU A 38 6.72 -7.86 12.32
CA GLU A 38 5.41 -8.10 11.75
C GLU A 38 4.32 -7.49 12.65
N ILE A 39 3.51 -6.60 12.09
CA ILE A 39 2.32 -6.08 12.75
C ILE A 39 1.29 -7.21 12.84
N GLN A 40 0.83 -7.52 14.06
CA GLN A 40 -0.19 -8.53 14.29
C GLN A 40 -1.43 -7.93 14.95
N LEU A 41 -2.62 -8.31 14.47
CA LEU A 41 -3.89 -7.97 15.11
C LEU A 41 -4.16 -8.92 16.29
N GLU A 42 -4.84 -8.44 17.33
CA GLU A 42 -5.41 -9.32 18.36
C GLU A 42 -6.45 -10.27 17.76
N THR A 43 -7.28 -9.76 16.83
CA THR A 43 -8.25 -10.54 16.06
C THR A 43 -7.91 -10.44 14.57
N PRO A 44 -7.20 -11.43 13.99
CA PRO A 44 -6.81 -11.44 12.59
C PRO A 44 -8.01 -11.42 11.63
N PHE A 45 -7.82 -10.81 10.46
CA PHE A 45 -8.75 -10.98 9.34
C PHE A 45 -8.58 -12.35 8.69
N PRO A 46 -9.66 -12.98 8.20
CA PRO A 46 -9.57 -14.30 7.59
C PRO A 46 -8.78 -14.25 6.28
N PHE A 47 -7.99 -15.30 6.03
CA PHE A 47 -7.43 -15.60 4.72
C PHE A 47 -7.47 -17.12 4.50
N PRO A 48 -8.09 -17.62 3.41
CA PRO A 48 -8.82 -16.87 2.40
C PRO A 48 -10.04 -16.10 2.97
N TRP A 49 -10.47 -15.08 2.25
CA TRP A 49 -11.63 -14.28 2.61
C TRP A 49 -12.93 -14.96 2.19
N ASP A 50 -13.92 -14.96 3.07
CA ASP A 50 -15.31 -15.11 2.67
C ASP A 50 -15.88 -13.75 2.20
N LYS A 51 -16.93 -13.81 1.38
CA LYS A 51 -17.55 -12.61 0.80
C LYS A 51 -18.07 -11.62 1.85
N ALA A 52 -18.64 -12.12 2.94
CA ALA A 52 -19.22 -11.25 3.96
C ALA A 52 -18.10 -10.49 4.67
N SER A 53 -17.08 -11.18 5.17
CA SER A 53 -15.94 -10.57 5.86
C SER A 53 -15.15 -9.62 4.96
N PHE A 54 -14.98 -9.96 3.67
CA PHE A 54 -14.30 -9.10 2.70
C PHE A 54 -14.98 -7.73 2.63
N PHE A 55 -16.25 -7.68 2.21
CA PHE A 55 -16.96 -6.41 2.09
C PHE A 55 -17.18 -5.74 3.45
N ASP A 56 -17.31 -6.49 4.53
CA ASP A 56 -17.46 -5.91 5.87
C ASP A 56 -16.24 -5.11 6.32
N ALA A 57 -15.02 -5.43 5.85
CA ALA A 57 -13.82 -4.65 6.16
C ALA A 57 -13.78 -3.27 5.47
N PHE A 58 -14.60 -3.05 4.43
CA PHE A 58 -14.54 -1.84 3.60
C PHE A 58 -14.70 -0.52 4.37
N PRO A 59 -15.77 -0.31 5.17
CA PRO A 59 -16.01 1.00 5.79
C PRO A 59 -14.88 1.42 6.72
N GLU A 60 -14.46 0.53 7.62
CA GLU A 60 -13.39 0.76 8.60
C GLU A 60 -12.03 0.92 7.92
N SER A 61 -11.74 0.13 6.88
CA SER A 61 -10.50 0.27 6.11
C SER A 61 -10.42 1.64 5.42
N PHE A 62 -11.52 2.08 4.80
CA PHE A 62 -11.54 3.35 4.08
C PHE A 62 -11.46 4.56 5.03
N LEU A 63 -12.23 4.52 6.12
CA LEU A 63 -12.27 5.55 7.17
C LEU A 63 -11.04 5.52 8.09
N GLN A 64 -10.12 4.57 7.87
CA GLN A 64 -8.91 4.37 8.66
C GLN A 64 -9.20 4.16 10.15
N ILE A 65 -10.24 3.40 10.48
CA ILE A 65 -10.61 3.08 11.85
C ILE A 65 -9.66 1.99 12.36
N PRO A 66 -8.89 2.25 13.43
CA PRO A 66 -7.92 1.29 13.93
C PRO A 66 -8.60 0.08 14.59
N ARG A 67 -7.87 -1.03 14.66
CA ARG A 67 -8.16 -2.20 15.49
C ARG A 67 -7.02 -2.45 16.45
N ASN A 68 -7.31 -3.21 17.51
CA ASN A 68 -6.30 -3.58 18.47
C ASN A 68 -5.21 -4.44 17.82
N LEU A 69 -3.97 -4.07 18.12
CA LEU A 69 -2.76 -4.80 17.75
C LEU A 69 -2.31 -5.63 18.94
N LYS A 70 -1.62 -6.74 18.67
CA LYS A 70 -0.76 -7.32 19.69
C LYS A 70 0.36 -6.32 20.01
N PRO A 71 0.84 -6.27 21.26
CA PRO A 71 1.92 -5.36 21.66
C PRO A 71 3.17 -5.55 20.80
N VAL A 72 3.82 -4.45 20.46
CA VAL A 72 5.16 -4.49 19.85
C VAL A 72 6.17 -5.03 20.88
N PRO A 73 7.08 -5.95 20.50
CA PRO A 73 8.10 -6.45 21.42
C PRO A 73 8.94 -5.34 22.06
N GLU A 74 9.29 -5.49 23.35
CA GLU A 74 10.06 -4.48 24.09
C GLU A 74 11.40 -4.16 23.43
N GLU A 75 12.07 -5.15 22.83
CA GLU A 75 13.31 -4.95 22.07
C GLU A 75 13.13 -3.93 20.94
N VAL A 76 12.03 -4.02 20.18
CA VAL A 76 11.70 -3.06 19.11
C VAL A 76 11.33 -1.70 19.71
N LEU A 77 10.51 -1.68 20.77
CA LEU A 77 10.05 -0.44 21.41
C LEU A 77 11.16 0.37 22.10
N ASN A 78 12.23 -0.29 22.51
CA ASN A 78 13.35 0.31 23.22
C ASN A 78 14.56 0.56 22.31
N THR A 79 14.46 0.20 21.03
CA THR A 79 15.50 0.48 20.04
C THR A 79 15.21 1.81 19.35
N LYS A 80 16.22 2.69 19.29
CA LYS A 80 16.20 3.86 18.41
C LYS A 80 16.63 3.45 17.01
N PHE A 81 15.73 3.61 16.05
CA PHE A 81 15.99 3.30 14.65
C PHE A 81 16.51 4.52 13.90
N ASP A 82 17.49 4.29 13.03
CA ASP A 82 18.07 5.28 12.14
C ASP A 82 17.35 5.32 10.78
N LEU A 83 16.66 4.24 10.43
CA LEU A 83 15.83 4.11 9.23
C LEU A 83 14.73 3.07 9.44
N ILE A 84 13.53 3.34 8.91
CA ILE A 84 12.42 2.38 8.86
C ILE A 84 12.05 2.08 7.42
N LEU A 85 12.08 0.79 7.05
CA LEU A 85 11.52 0.26 5.81
C LEU A 85 10.07 -0.16 6.06
N PHE A 86 9.15 0.76 5.78
CA PHE A 86 7.73 0.63 6.13
C PHE A 86 6.94 0.02 4.97
N HIS A 87 6.68 -1.28 5.07
CA HIS A 87 5.96 -2.02 4.05
C HIS A 87 4.47 -2.01 4.32
N TYR A 88 3.67 -1.66 3.31
CA TYR A 88 2.21 -1.68 3.44
C TYR A 88 1.48 -2.21 2.21
N GLN A 89 0.25 -2.66 2.44
CA GLN A 89 -0.69 -3.09 1.41
C GLN A 89 -1.94 -2.21 1.43
N VAL A 90 -2.58 -2.12 0.26
CA VAL A 90 -3.74 -1.25 0.02
C VAL A 90 -5.02 -2.07 0.10
N TRP A 91 -5.94 -1.67 0.98
CA TRP A 91 -7.30 -2.18 1.05
C TRP A 91 -8.28 -1.04 0.77
N TYR A 92 -9.16 -1.24 -0.22
CA TYR A 92 -10.18 -0.26 -0.59
C TYR A 92 -9.63 1.17 -0.78
N LEU A 93 -8.56 1.31 -1.56
CA LEU A 93 -7.92 2.61 -1.89
C LEU A 93 -7.37 3.36 -0.66
N SER A 94 -7.08 2.63 0.41
CA SER A 94 -6.57 3.12 1.68
C SER A 94 -5.52 2.15 2.24
N PRO A 95 -4.66 2.57 3.19
CA PRO A 95 -3.82 1.63 3.91
C PRO A 95 -4.69 0.56 4.59
N SER A 96 -4.26 -0.69 4.54
CA SER A 96 -4.97 -1.77 5.25
C SER A 96 -5.12 -1.46 6.75
N ILE A 97 -6.13 -2.07 7.37
CA ILE A 97 -6.47 -1.82 8.78
C ILE A 97 -5.26 -2.07 9.71
N PRO A 98 -4.48 -3.16 9.60
CA PRO A 98 -3.30 -3.35 10.45
C PRO A 98 -2.28 -2.23 10.32
N ILE A 99 -2.03 -1.79 9.08
CA ILE A 99 -1.09 -0.71 8.78
C ILE A 99 -1.54 0.61 9.40
N ASN A 100 -2.81 0.99 9.19
CA ASN A 100 -3.32 2.24 9.75
C ASN A 100 -3.44 2.18 11.29
N SER A 101 -3.66 0.99 11.86
CA SER A 101 -3.73 0.77 13.30
C SER A 101 -2.36 0.99 13.92
N PHE A 102 -1.30 0.45 13.30
CA PHE A 102 0.08 0.66 13.74
C PHE A 102 0.45 2.14 13.69
N LEU A 103 0.23 2.80 12.55
CA LEU A 103 0.55 4.22 12.38
C LEU A 103 -0.18 5.14 13.37
N LYS A 104 -1.38 4.74 13.84
CA LYS A 104 -2.17 5.51 14.81
C LYS A 104 -1.89 5.16 16.27
N SER A 105 -1.31 3.98 16.53
CA SER A 105 -0.99 3.49 17.88
C SER A 105 0.11 4.31 18.55
N ASP A 106 0.10 4.33 19.89
CA ASP A 106 1.14 5.02 20.66
C ASP A 106 2.51 4.37 20.48
N GLU A 107 2.55 3.04 20.41
CA GLU A 107 3.75 2.24 20.11
C GLU A 107 4.33 2.58 18.72
N GLY A 108 3.48 2.62 17.69
CA GLY A 108 3.90 2.98 16.34
C GLY A 108 4.39 4.44 16.26
N LYS A 109 3.68 5.38 16.90
CA LYS A 109 4.13 6.79 16.99
C LYS A 109 5.47 6.91 17.71
N LYS A 110 5.68 6.17 18.80
CA LYS A 110 6.96 6.14 19.53
C LYS A 110 8.11 5.69 18.61
N ILE A 111 7.90 4.63 17.84
CA ILE A 111 8.89 4.06 16.91
C ILE A 111 9.19 5.03 15.75
N LEU A 112 8.16 5.68 15.21
CA LEU A 112 8.25 6.53 14.02
C LEU A 112 8.77 7.95 14.30
N ASN A 113 8.64 8.43 15.54
CA ASN A 113 8.94 9.80 15.92
C ASN A 113 10.38 10.19 15.54
N ASN A 114 10.50 11.27 14.75
CA ASN A 114 11.75 11.81 14.25
C ASN A 114 12.66 10.78 13.53
N THR A 115 12.06 9.79 12.89
CA THR A 115 12.79 8.71 12.20
C THR A 115 12.58 8.81 10.68
N PRO A 116 13.64 8.68 9.87
CA PRO A 116 13.53 8.53 8.42
C PRO A 116 12.76 7.25 8.03
N VAL A 117 11.81 7.38 7.12
CA VAL A 117 10.95 6.30 6.65
C VAL A 117 11.02 6.20 5.12
N VAL A 118 11.25 4.98 4.62
CA VAL A 118 10.97 4.62 3.24
C VAL A 118 9.68 3.81 3.22
N THR A 119 8.67 4.28 2.50
CA THR A 119 7.44 3.51 2.30
C THR A 119 7.59 2.56 1.14
N ILE A 120 7.19 1.30 1.31
CA ILE A 120 7.20 0.30 0.26
C ILE A 120 5.80 -0.30 0.15
N SER A 121 5.15 -0.16 -1.00
CA SER A 121 3.84 -0.77 -1.22
C SER A 121 3.92 -1.99 -2.13
N GLY A 122 3.17 -3.02 -1.76
CA GLY A 122 2.79 -4.13 -2.65
C GLY A 122 1.29 -4.04 -2.89
N SER A 123 0.87 -3.73 -4.11
CA SER A 123 -0.53 -3.47 -4.41
C SER A 123 -0.96 -4.03 -5.76
N ARG A 124 -2.28 -4.01 -6.01
CA ARG A 124 -2.84 -4.31 -7.33
C ARG A 124 -2.37 -3.25 -8.32
N ASN A 125 -3.02 -2.09 -8.39
CA ASN A 125 -2.60 -1.04 -9.32
C ASN A 125 -3.05 0.38 -8.93
N MET A 126 -3.83 0.53 -7.85
CA MET A 126 -4.29 1.81 -7.32
C MET A 126 -3.79 1.95 -5.88
N TRP A 127 -2.72 2.71 -5.72
CA TRP A 127 -2.03 2.92 -4.44
C TRP A 127 -1.87 4.40 -4.09
N ILE A 128 -2.23 5.30 -5.02
CA ILE A 128 -1.92 6.72 -4.96
C ILE A 128 -2.59 7.36 -3.76
N MET A 129 -3.90 7.20 -3.64
CA MET A 129 -4.63 7.79 -2.52
C MET A 129 -4.31 7.11 -1.18
N ALA A 130 -3.91 5.83 -1.22
CA ALA A 130 -3.43 5.15 -0.03
C ALA A 130 -2.10 5.73 0.45
N GLN A 131 -1.16 6.04 -0.46
CA GLN A 131 0.09 6.71 -0.11
C GLN A 131 -0.14 8.12 0.43
N GLU A 132 -1.06 8.89 -0.13
CA GLU A 132 -1.40 10.21 0.40
C GLU A 132 -1.93 10.11 1.85
N LYS A 133 -2.74 9.09 2.15
CA LYS A 133 -3.17 8.77 3.52
C LYS A 133 -2.00 8.34 4.42
N ILE A 134 -1.02 7.59 3.91
CA ILE A 134 0.21 7.24 4.64
C ILE A 134 1.03 8.49 4.96
N LYS A 135 1.21 9.42 4.01
CA LYS A 135 1.95 10.67 4.22
C LYS A 135 1.40 11.47 5.39
N VAL A 136 0.07 11.62 5.46
CA VAL A 136 -0.61 12.28 6.58
C VAL A 136 -0.32 11.57 7.90
N LEU A 137 -0.51 10.24 7.95
CA LEU A 137 -0.26 9.46 9.16
C LEU A 137 1.21 9.49 9.63
N LEU A 138 2.17 9.47 8.70
CA LEU A 138 3.59 9.61 9.01
C LEU A 138 3.90 11.01 9.56
N GLN A 139 3.29 12.06 8.98
CA GLN A 139 3.43 13.42 9.50
C GLN A 139 2.84 13.57 10.90
N GLU A 140 1.68 12.98 11.18
CA GLU A 140 1.07 12.93 12.51
C GLU A 140 1.94 12.19 13.54
N ALA A 141 2.71 11.20 13.10
CA ALA A 141 3.70 10.48 13.90
C ALA A 141 5.07 11.17 13.97
N ASN A 142 5.21 12.38 13.41
CA ASN A 142 6.47 13.12 13.32
C ASN A 142 7.60 12.34 12.61
N ALA A 143 7.25 11.47 11.67
CA ALA A 143 8.19 10.70 10.86
C ALA A 143 8.62 11.48 9.62
N GLN A 144 9.81 11.18 9.10
CA GLN A 144 10.37 11.85 7.93
C GLN A 144 10.31 10.92 6.71
N LEU A 145 9.32 11.11 5.84
CA LEU A 145 9.24 10.33 4.59
C LEU A 145 10.38 10.75 3.65
N VAL A 146 11.36 9.86 3.45
CA VAL A 146 12.55 10.11 2.62
C VAL A 146 12.55 9.32 1.31
N GLY A 147 11.78 8.23 1.24
CA GLY A 147 11.65 7.43 0.03
C GLY A 147 10.29 6.75 -0.09
N ASN A 148 9.91 6.42 -1.32
CA ASN A 148 8.72 5.67 -1.65
C ASN A 148 8.98 4.72 -2.83
N VAL A 149 8.63 3.45 -2.66
CA VAL A 149 8.62 2.41 -3.69
C VAL A 149 7.22 1.84 -3.78
N ALA A 150 6.68 1.71 -4.99
CA ALA A 150 5.36 1.16 -5.24
C ALA A 150 5.41 0.03 -6.26
N LEU A 151 5.41 -1.20 -5.76
CA LEU A 151 5.27 -2.40 -6.57
C LEU A 151 3.78 -2.65 -6.85
N VAL A 152 3.46 -2.80 -8.13
CA VAL A 152 2.10 -2.97 -8.64
C VAL A 152 2.01 -4.22 -9.52
N ASP A 153 0.86 -4.88 -9.49
CA ASP A 153 0.41 -5.78 -10.53
C ASP A 153 0.28 -4.99 -11.86
N ARG A 154 1.06 -5.40 -12.86
CA ARG A 154 1.11 -4.77 -14.18
C ARG A 154 0.11 -5.36 -15.17
N VAL A 155 -0.67 -6.35 -14.75
CA VAL A 155 -1.76 -6.92 -15.56
C VAL A 155 -2.84 -5.87 -15.81
N GLY A 156 -3.48 -5.93 -16.98
CA GLY A 156 -4.58 -5.03 -17.35
C GLY A 156 -5.66 -4.98 -16.28
N ASN A 157 -6.19 -3.78 -16.02
CA ASN A 157 -7.06 -3.49 -14.86
C ASN A 157 -8.16 -4.56 -14.66
N LEU A 158 -9.05 -4.79 -15.62
CA LEU A 158 -10.15 -5.75 -15.43
C LEU A 158 -9.69 -7.19 -15.21
N ILE A 159 -8.65 -7.63 -15.92
CA ILE A 159 -8.05 -8.96 -15.76
C ILE A 159 -7.50 -9.11 -14.33
N SER A 160 -6.79 -8.09 -13.85
CA SER A 160 -6.26 -8.03 -12.50
C SER A 160 -7.36 -8.05 -11.42
N VAL A 161 -8.57 -7.51 -11.69
CA VAL A 161 -9.71 -7.66 -10.75
C VAL A 161 -10.08 -9.14 -10.62
N ILE A 162 -10.23 -9.84 -11.74
CA ILE A 162 -10.62 -11.26 -11.74
C ILE A 162 -9.61 -12.09 -10.96
N THR A 163 -8.32 -11.94 -11.25
CA THR A 163 -7.28 -12.78 -10.66
C THR A 163 -7.09 -12.48 -9.17
N ILE A 164 -7.13 -11.22 -8.75
CA ILE A 164 -7.04 -10.84 -7.33
C ILE A 164 -8.26 -11.33 -6.55
N VAL A 165 -9.47 -11.20 -7.09
CA VAL A 165 -10.67 -11.69 -6.41
C VAL A 165 -10.61 -13.22 -6.26
N GLU A 166 -10.26 -13.95 -7.32
CA GLU A 166 -10.07 -15.41 -7.20
C GLU A 166 -9.03 -15.75 -6.13
N TRP A 167 -7.89 -15.04 -6.10
CA TRP A 167 -6.84 -15.33 -5.13
C TRP A 167 -7.25 -15.05 -3.69
N MET A 168 -7.89 -13.91 -3.43
CA MET A 168 -8.31 -13.54 -2.09
C MET A 168 -9.36 -14.49 -1.53
N PHE A 169 -10.22 -15.06 -2.38
CA PHE A 169 -11.31 -15.94 -1.97
C PHE A 169 -10.92 -17.43 -1.97
N SER A 170 -10.02 -17.86 -2.86
CA SER A 170 -9.52 -19.24 -2.89
C SER A 170 -8.33 -19.47 -1.96
N GLY A 171 -7.56 -18.42 -1.67
CA GLY A 171 -6.31 -18.48 -0.91
C GLY A 171 -5.14 -19.04 -1.73
N VAL A 172 -5.36 -19.44 -2.98
CA VAL A 172 -4.36 -20.12 -3.82
C VAL A 172 -3.88 -19.18 -4.92
N LYS A 173 -2.58 -18.85 -4.91
CA LYS A 173 -1.95 -18.07 -5.98
C LYS A 173 -1.71 -18.99 -7.20
N LYS A 174 -2.66 -19.00 -8.14
CA LYS A 174 -2.63 -19.87 -9.34
C LYS A 174 -3.05 -19.12 -10.59
N THR A 175 -2.72 -19.68 -11.76
CA THR A 175 -3.28 -19.26 -13.05
C THR A 175 -4.75 -19.65 -13.12
N TYR A 176 -5.64 -18.70 -12.87
CA TYR A 176 -7.08 -18.97 -12.86
C TYR A 176 -7.55 -19.47 -14.23
N LEU A 177 -8.34 -20.54 -14.26
CA LEU A 177 -8.84 -21.22 -15.46
C LEU A 177 -7.77 -21.61 -16.50
N GLY A 178 -6.48 -21.66 -16.12
CA GLY A 178 -5.37 -21.98 -17.02
C GLY A 178 -5.03 -20.90 -18.06
N ILE A 179 -5.76 -19.79 -18.11
CA ILE A 179 -5.58 -18.72 -19.12
C ILE A 179 -5.23 -17.36 -18.52
N PHE A 180 -5.60 -17.13 -17.27
CA PHE A 180 -5.35 -15.85 -16.62
C PHE A 180 -3.92 -15.79 -16.05
N PRO A 181 -3.25 -14.63 -16.10
CA PRO A 181 -1.95 -14.45 -15.47
C PRO A 181 -2.04 -14.62 -13.95
N LEU A 182 -0.88 -14.83 -13.31
CA LEU A 182 -0.83 -14.90 -11.85
C LEU A 182 -1.28 -13.57 -11.22
N PRO A 183 -2.00 -13.61 -10.09
CA PRO A 183 -2.48 -12.42 -9.40
C PRO A 183 -1.38 -11.72 -8.60
N GLY A 184 -1.49 -10.40 -8.47
CA GLY A 184 -0.64 -9.60 -7.59
C GLY A 184 0.65 -9.13 -8.26
N VAL A 185 1.61 -8.70 -7.44
CA VAL A 185 2.93 -8.30 -7.96
C VAL A 185 3.61 -9.55 -8.53
N SER A 186 4.21 -9.39 -9.71
CA SER A 186 4.86 -10.50 -10.42
C SER A 186 6.04 -11.04 -9.62
N GLU A 187 6.30 -12.35 -9.72
CA GLU A 187 7.46 -12.95 -9.03
C GLU A 187 8.77 -12.30 -9.46
N LYS A 188 8.87 -11.93 -10.75
CA LYS A 188 9.99 -11.18 -11.28
C LYS A 188 10.19 -9.84 -10.56
N ASP A 189 9.13 -9.03 -10.43
CA ASP A 189 9.22 -7.74 -9.73
C ASP A 189 9.57 -7.91 -8.25
N ILE A 190 9.12 -8.99 -7.60
CA ILE A 190 9.47 -9.31 -6.20
C ILE A 190 10.93 -9.70 -6.09
N GLN A 191 11.43 -10.61 -6.93
CA GLN A 191 12.83 -11.07 -6.86
C GLN A 191 13.82 -9.97 -7.22
N GLU A 192 13.49 -9.13 -8.21
CA GLU A 192 14.32 -7.98 -8.61
C GLU A 192 14.17 -6.77 -7.68
N SER A 193 13.37 -6.84 -6.61
CA SER A 193 13.16 -5.71 -5.70
C SER A 193 14.36 -5.41 -4.80
N ASN A 194 15.33 -6.32 -4.68
CA ASN A 194 16.59 -6.09 -3.96
C ASN A 194 17.35 -4.86 -4.48
N LYS A 195 17.22 -4.53 -5.77
CA LYS A 195 17.83 -3.33 -6.38
C LYS A 195 17.40 -2.03 -5.70
N PHE A 196 16.17 -1.97 -5.17
CA PHE A 196 15.71 -0.82 -4.39
C PHE A 196 16.42 -0.79 -3.04
N GLY A 197 16.56 -1.94 -2.39
CA GLY A 197 17.32 -2.09 -1.15
C GLY A 197 18.78 -1.66 -1.28
N GLU A 198 19.44 -1.99 -2.39
CA GLU A 198 20.84 -1.60 -2.67
C GLU A 198 20.99 -0.08 -2.73
N VAL A 199 20.09 0.60 -3.43
CA VAL A 199 20.07 2.07 -3.49
C VAL A 199 19.78 2.66 -2.11
N ILE A 200 18.79 2.15 -1.38
CA ILE A 200 18.45 2.66 -0.04
C ILE A 200 19.64 2.50 0.91
N LEU A 201 20.28 1.32 0.94
CA LEU A 201 21.45 1.07 1.79
C LEU A 201 22.63 1.99 1.43
N SER A 202 22.90 2.17 0.13
CA SER A 202 23.96 3.06 -0.34
C SER A 202 23.76 4.50 0.13
N GLU A 203 22.57 5.07 -0.07
CA GLU A 203 22.27 6.44 0.37
C GLU A 203 22.24 6.57 1.89
N PHE A 204 21.76 5.53 2.57
CA PHE A 204 21.75 5.48 4.03
C PHE A 204 23.15 5.47 4.64
N ASN A 205 24.08 4.71 4.07
CA ASN A 205 25.47 4.68 4.52
C ASN A 205 26.19 6.01 4.25
N GLN A 206 25.85 6.69 3.15
CA GLN A 206 26.40 8.01 2.81
C GLN A 206 25.73 9.17 3.54
N ASN A 207 24.68 8.93 4.34
CA ASN A 207 23.84 9.95 4.97
C ASN A 207 23.24 10.94 3.95
N LYS A 208 22.77 10.44 2.79
CA LYS A 208 22.18 11.21 1.68
C LYS A 208 20.73 10.81 1.39
N LEU A 209 19.94 10.58 2.43
CA LEU A 209 18.55 10.13 2.28
C LEU A 209 17.67 11.17 1.59
N GLU A 210 18.04 12.44 1.61
CA GLU A 210 17.40 13.54 0.88
C GLU A 210 17.44 13.36 -0.65
N ASP A 211 18.46 12.67 -1.17
CA ASP A 211 18.64 12.39 -2.60
C ASP A 211 18.06 11.03 -3.03
N LEU A 212 17.46 10.29 -2.08
CA LEU A 212 17.02 8.91 -2.29
C LEU A 212 15.87 8.80 -3.29
N GLN A 213 14.85 9.64 -3.17
CA GLN A 213 13.63 9.48 -3.96
C GLN A 213 13.86 9.59 -5.48
N PRO A 214 14.60 10.59 -6.01
CA PRO A 214 14.91 10.64 -7.43
C PRO A 214 15.64 9.38 -7.94
N LYS A 215 16.54 8.80 -7.14
CA LYS A 215 17.27 7.57 -7.49
C LYS A 215 16.34 6.37 -7.56
N LEU A 216 15.46 6.20 -6.57
CA LEU A 216 14.43 5.15 -6.57
C LEU A 216 13.52 5.26 -7.79
N VAL A 217 13.06 6.46 -8.14
CA VAL A 217 12.26 6.70 -9.35
C VAL A 217 13.03 6.35 -10.62
N GLY A 218 14.31 6.74 -10.70
CA GLY A 218 15.19 6.46 -11.84
C GLY A 218 15.38 4.97 -12.14
N ILE A 219 15.32 4.11 -11.13
CA ILE A 219 15.40 2.64 -11.27
C ILE A 219 14.02 1.95 -11.30
N GLY A 220 12.94 2.72 -11.50
CA GLY A 220 11.59 2.21 -11.67
C GLY A 220 10.84 1.90 -10.36
N GLY A 221 11.24 2.52 -9.25
CA GLY A 221 10.61 2.34 -7.93
C GLY A 221 9.21 2.91 -7.84
N VAL A 222 8.84 3.87 -8.69
CA VAL A 222 7.48 4.45 -8.72
C VAL A 222 6.98 4.62 -10.15
N TYR A 223 5.92 3.87 -10.49
CA TYR A 223 5.19 4.01 -11.75
C TYR A 223 3.85 4.72 -11.53
N ILE A 224 3.58 5.75 -12.34
CA ILE A 224 2.33 6.52 -12.30
C ILE A 224 1.56 6.30 -13.60
N SER A 225 0.35 5.77 -13.49
CA SER A 225 -0.64 5.78 -14.57
C SER A 225 -1.61 6.94 -14.37
N SER A 226 -1.63 7.89 -15.30
CA SER A 226 -2.55 9.04 -15.27
C SER A 226 -4.02 8.63 -15.23
N TYR A 227 -4.36 7.54 -15.91
CA TYR A 227 -5.70 6.95 -15.87
C TYR A 227 -6.02 6.48 -14.45
N LEU A 228 -5.16 5.67 -13.84
CA LEU A 228 -5.41 5.10 -12.51
C LEU A 228 -5.38 6.17 -11.42
N VAL A 229 -4.58 7.23 -11.54
CA VAL A 229 -4.65 8.41 -10.64
C VAL A 229 -6.05 9.03 -10.68
N THR A 230 -6.62 9.21 -11.87
CA THR A 230 -7.97 9.80 -12.04
C THR A 230 -9.05 8.89 -11.45
N VAL A 231 -8.95 7.58 -11.72
CA VAL A 231 -9.89 6.58 -11.19
C VAL A 231 -9.80 6.50 -9.67
N ASP A 232 -8.59 6.40 -9.11
CA ASP A 232 -8.36 6.32 -7.66
C ASP A 232 -8.93 7.55 -6.94
N LYS A 233 -8.61 8.78 -7.40
CA LYS A 233 -9.19 10.03 -6.85
C LYS A 233 -10.71 10.05 -6.87
N THR A 234 -11.30 9.66 -7.99
CA THR A 234 -12.77 9.68 -8.17
C THR A 234 -13.43 8.63 -7.29
N ALA A 235 -12.90 7.42 -7.28
CA ALA A 235 -13.37 6.34 -6.45
C ALA A 235 -13.22 6.67 -4.95
N ASN A 236 -12.14 7.33 -4.54
CA ASN A 236 -11.95 7.77 -3.15
C ASN A 236 -13.09 8.70 -2.68
N LYS A 237 -13.50 9.68 -3.49
CA LYS A 237 -14.63 10.57 -3.17
C LYS A 237 -15.95 9.80 -2.97
N ILE A 238 -16.18 8.79 -3.80
CA ILE A 238 -17.41 7.98 -3.76
C ILE A 238 -17.35 7.00 -2.58
N PHE A 239 -16.21 6.36 -2.35
CA PHE A 239 -15.98 5.44 -1.25
C PHE A 239 -16.09 6.16 0.09
N ASN A 240 -15.71 7.44 0.18
CA ASN A 240 -15.95 8.24 1.37
C ASN A 240 -17.45 8.34 1.71
N LYS A 241 -18.31 8.55 0.71
CA LYS A 241 -19.77 8.59 0.93
C LYS A 241 -20.31 7.22 1.35
N TRP A 242 -19.93 6.17 0.63
CA TRP A 242 -20.37 4.81 0.92
C TRP A 242 -19.92 4.32 2.30
N SER A 243 -18.64 4.48 2.61
CA SER A 243 -18.08 4.06 3.90
C SER A 243 -18.75 4.79 5.07
N ASN A 244 -18.93 6.11 5.00
CA ASN A 244 -19.66 6.88 6.01
C ASN A 244 -21.12 6.42 6.15
N LEU A 245 -21.81 6.19 5.02
CA LEU A 245 -23.19 5.71 5.04
C LEU A 245 -23.31 4.35 5.72
N ILE A 246 -22.46 3.39 5.35
CA ILE A 246 -22.47 2.04 5.91
C ILE A 246 -22.09 2.08 7.39
N PHE A 247 -21.03 2.80 7.75
CA PHE A 247 -20.51 2.89 9.11
C PHE A 247 -21.52 3.51 10.09
N LYS A 248 -22.25 4.55 9.67
CA LYS A 248 -23.27 5.19 10.53
C LYS A 248 -24.54 4.34 10.70
N ASN A 249 -24.81 3.39 9.80
CA ASN A 249 -26.07 2.65 9.74
C ASN A 249 -25.91 1.17 10.12
N GLN A 250 -25.45 0.89 11.35
CA GLN A 250 -25.13 -0.47 11.81
C GLN A 250 -26.29 -1.48 11.67
N LYS A 251 -27.54 -1.06 11.97
CA LYS A 251 -28.73 -1.91 11.81
C LYS A 251 -28.97 -2.36 10.36
N SER A 252 -28.62 -1.52 9.39
CA SER A 252 -28.80 -1.77 7.96
C SER A 252 -27.50 -2.14 7.24
N ARG A 253 -26.39 -2.29 7.97
CA ARG A 253 -25.04 -2.51 7.45
C ARG A 253 -24.99 -3.64 6.43
N LYS A 254 -25.52 -4.82 6.78
CA LYS A 254 -25.55 -5.99 5.89
C LYS A 254 -26.29 -5.72 4.57
N LYS A 255 -27.38 -4.94 4.59
CA LYS A 255 -28.13 -4.57 3.38
C LYS A 255 -27.34 -3.55 2.54
N LEU A 256 -26.75 -2.54 3.19
CA LEU A 256 -25.94 -1.53 2.52
C LEU A 256 -24.67 -2.10 1.90
N LEU A 257 -24.01 -3.07 2.56
CA LEU A 257 -22.86 -3.79 2.01
C LEU A 257 -23.23 -4.61 0.76
N LYS A 258 -24.41 -5.25 0.75
CA LYS A 258 -24.92 -5.93 -0.45
C LYS A 258 -25.14 -4.95 -1.61
N LEU A 259 -25.76 -3.79 -1.34
CA LEU A 259 -25.96 -2.73 -2.33
C LEU A 259 -24.62 -2.18 -2.84
N PHE A 260 -23.67 -1.95 -1.94
CA PHE A 260 -22.33 -1.49 -2.29
C PHE A 260 -21.57 -2.50 -3.17
N ASN A 261 -21.68 -3.80 -2.86
CA ASN A 261 -21.10 -4.86 -3.72
C ASN A 261 -21.71 -4.82 -5.14
N VAL A 262 -23.03 -4.69 -5.28
CA VAL A 262 -23.69 -4.54 -6.60
C VAL A 262 -23.19 -3.27 -7.31
N TYR A 263 -23.10 -2.15 -6.57
CA TYR A 263 -22.56 -0.90 -7.10
C TYR A 263 -21.12 -1.07 -7.60
N LEU A 264 -20.24 -1.73 -6.84
CA LEU A 264 -18.85 -1.97 -7.25
C LEU A 264 -18.76 -2.82 -8.50
N PHE A 265 -19.58 -3.87 -8.59
CA PHE A 265 -19.64 -4.71 -9.79
C PHE A 265 -20.00 -3.87 -11.03
N LEU A 266 -21.05 -3.05 -10.94
CA LEU A 266 -21.44 -2.16 -12.03
C LEU A 266 -20.36 -1.11 -12.33
N ALA A 267 -19.74 -0.53 -11.30
CA ALA A 267 -18.69 0.46 -11.48
C ALA A 267 -17.46 -0.11 -12.20
N ILE A 268 -17.05 -1.31 -11.86
CA ILE A 268 -15.88 -1.98 -12.48
C ILE A 268 -16.21 -2.40 -13.92
N TRP A 269 -17.32 -3.09 -14.14
CA TRP A 269 -17.59 -3.73 -15.44
C TRP A 269 -18.27 -2.82 -16.46
N LEU A 270 -19.08 -1.87 -16.01
CA LEU A 270 -19.83 -0.97 -16.90
C LEU A 270 -19.20 0.43 -16.96
N ILE A 271 -18.84 1.02 -15.81
CA ILE A 271 -18.39 2.41 -15.75
C ILE A 271 -16.89 2.53 -16.10
N SER A 272 -16.03 1.61 -15.64
CA SER A 272 -14.58 1.69 -15.86
C SER A 272 -14.18 1.77 -17.35
N PRO A 273 -14.77 0.98 -18.28
CA PRO A 273 -14.46 1.09 -19.71
C PRO A 273 -14.85 2.46 -20.30
N ILE A 274 -15.99 3.01 -19.89
CA ILE A 274 -16.47 4.33 -20.35
C ILE A 274 -15.49 5.41 -19.86
N VAL A 275 -15.10 5.38 -18.60
CA VAL A 275 -14.13 6.33 -18.02
C VAL A 275 -12.77 6.21 -18.71
N TYR A 276 -12.36 5.02 -19.12
CA TYR A 276 -11.11 4.83 -19.88
C TYR A 276 -11.17 5.50 -21.25
N ILE A 277 -12.26 5.33 -22.00
CA ILE A 277 -12.45 5.99 -23.30
C ILE A 277 -12.43 7.52 -23.14
N LEU A 278 -13.14 8.05 -22.14
CA LEU A 278 -13.11 9.49 -21.82
C LEU A 278 -11.71 9.97 -21.43
N HIS A 279 -10.93 9.16 -20.72
CA HIS A 279 -9.55 9.47 -20.40
C HIS A 279 -8.70 9.59 -21.67
N LEU A 280 -8.82 8.67 -22.62
CA LEU A 280 -8.09 8.72 -23.90
C LEU A 280 -8.42 9.99 -24.69
N ILE A 281 -9.70 10.36 -24.78
CA ILE A 281 -10.13 11.57 -25.49
C ILE A 281 -9.60 12.84 -24.82
N THR A 282 -9.59 12.88 -23.48
CA THR A 282 -9.17 14.08 -22.73
C THR A 282 -7.67 14.15 -22.44
N TYR A 283 -6.93 13.06 -22.65
CA TYR A 283 -5.49 12.95 -22.41
C TYR A 283 -4.66 14.06 -23.07
N PRO A 284 -4.77 14.32 -24.40
CA PRO A 284 -3.92 15.33 -25.05
C PRO A 284 -4.12 16.74 -24.49
N PHE A 285 -5.33 17.06 -24.05
CA PHE A 285 -5.66 18.37 -23.47
C PHE A 285 -5.18 18.54 -22.02
N LYS A 286 -4.77 17.45 -21.34
CA LYS A 286 -4.40 17.44 -19.92
C LYS A 286 -2.92 17.13 -19.67
N ILE A 287 -2.08 17.06 -20.71
CA ILE A 287 -0.66 16.65 -20.60
C ILE A 287 0.10 17.44 -19.52
N LYS A 288 -0.06 18.77 -19.48
CA LYS A 288 0.63 19.62 -18.48
C LYS A 288 0.25 19.23 -17.05
N THR A 289 -1.05 19.04 -16.81
CA THR A 289 -1.57 18.59 -15.51
C THR A 289 -1.07 17.20 -15.15
N ILE A 290 -1.11 16.27 -16.10
CA ILE A 290 -0.64 14.88 -15.91
C ILE A 290 0.84 14.85 -15.52
N LYS A 291 1.70 15.64 -16.20
CA LYS A 291 3.12 15.73 -15.86
C LYS A 291 3.33 16.25 -14.44
N LYS A 292 2.61 17.31 -14.06
CA LYS A 292 2.67 17.88 -12.70
C LYS A 292 2.24 16.87 -11.64
N GLU A 293 1.11 16.19 -11.86
CA GLU A 293 0.62 15.14 -10.94
C GLU A 293 1.58 13.96 -10.85
N THR A 294 2.17 13.54 -11.98
CA THR A 294 3.15 12.46 -12.02
C THR A 294 4.36 12.78 -11.15
N LEU A 295 4.95 13.97 -11.32
CA LEU A 295 6.07 14.41 -10.50
C LEU A 295 5.72 14.48 -9.01
N TYR A 296 4.53 14.97 -8.67
CA TYR A 296 4.06 15.03 -7.29
C TYR A 296 3.90 13.63 -6.67
N TYR A 297 3.24 12.69 -7.37
CA TYR A 297 3.01 11.34 -6.86
C TYR A 297 4.25 10.44 -6.89
N GLN A 298 5.24 10.77 -7.72
CA GLN A 298 6.58 10.19 -7.62
C GLN A 298 7.38 10.75 -6.44
N GLY A 299 6.97 11.87 -5.85
CA GLY A 299 7.68 12.52 -4.76
C GLY A 299 7.25 12.08 -3.36
N VAL A 300 8.09 12.44 -2.39
CA VAL A 300 7.85 12.28 -0.94
C VAL A 300 7.40 13.57 -0.25
N GLN A 301 7.00 14.56 -1.05
CA GLN A 301 6.51 15.86 -0.57
C GLN A 301 5.32 15.68 0.38
N LYS A 302 5.27 16.51 1.43
CA LYS A 302 4.12 16.58 2.35
C LYS A 302 2.85 16.90 1.55
N THR A 303 1.75 16.30 1.96
CA THR A 303 0.42 16.64 1.43
C THR A 303 0.04 18.05 1.90
N ASN A 304 -0.35 18.91 0.96
CA ASN A 304 -0.89 20.24 1.27
C ASN A 304 -2.29 20.15 1.90
#